data_AF-A0A915XWQ4-F1
#
_entry.id   AF-A0A915XWQ4-F1
#
_cell.length_a   1.000
_cell.length_b   1.000
_cell.length_c   1.000
_cell.angle_alpha   90.00
_cell.angle_beta   90.00
_cell.angle_gamma   90.00
#
_symmetry.space_group_name_H-M   'P 1'
#
loop_
_entity.id
_entity.type
_entity.pdbx_description
1 polymer ?
#
loop_
_entity_poly.entity_id
_entity_poly.type
_entity_poly.pdbx_seq_one_letter_code
_entity_poly.pdbx_strand_id
1 'polypeptide(L)' 'MNPAYLLDTGWIVRHLRGIQAYTDNLLKLGSEQVAISILSLAELYEGVFRAREPQTAEQALLAFISVRRFCQ' A
#
# COMPACT_ATOMS: atom_id res chain seq x y z
N MET A 1 -13.01 8.50 10.19
CA MET A 1 -11.66 8.56 9.61
C MET A 1 -11.66 9.70 8.60
N ASN A 2 -10.79 10.71 8.76
CA ASN A 2 -10.68 11.84 7.84
C ASN A 2 -9.23 11.91 7.32
N PRO A 3 -8.88 11.07 6.32
CA PRO A 3 -7.52 10.98 5.82
C PRO A 3 -7.08 12.33 5.20
N ALA A 4 -5.86 12.77 5.51
CA ALA A 4 -5.29 14.01 4.97
C ALA A 4 -4.68 13.79 3.57
N TYR A 5 -4.30 12.56 3.24
CA TYR A 5 -3.60 12.22 2.01
C TYR A 5 -4.27 11.04 1.29
N LEU A 6 -4.40 11.16 -0.03
CA LEU A 6 -4.74 10.05 -0.92
C LEU A 6 -3.45 9.54 -1.56
N LEU A 7 -3.13 8.27 -1.36
CA LEU A 7 -1.91 7.66 -1.89
C LEU A 7 -2.01 7.41 -3.39
N ASP A 8 -0.96 7.81 -4.10
CA ASP A 8 -0.70 7.42 -5.48
C ASP A 8 -0.27 5.94 -5.56
N THR A 9 -0.72 5.24 -6.59
CA THR A 9 -0.38 3.82 -6.83
C THR A 9 1.13 3.61 -6.92
N GLY A 10 1.88 4.56 -7.48
CA GLY A 10 3.33 4.49 -7.60
C GLY A 10 4.06 4.51 -6.26
N TRP A 11 3.56 5.22 -5.25
CA TRP A 11 4.11 5.19 -3.90
C TRP A 11 3.99 3.79 -3.28
N ILE A 12 2.81 3.20 -3.42
CA ILE A 12 2.51 1.86 -2.91
C ILE A 12 3.40 0.82 -3.60
N VAL A 13 3.51 0.86 -4.92
CA VAL A 13 4.36 -0.06 -5.69
C VAL A 13 5.83 0.06 -5.29
N ARG A 14 6.35 1.27 -5.07
CA ARG A 14 7.75 1.46 -4.64
C ARG A 14 8.00 0.94 -3.23
N HIS A 15 7.04 1.10 -2.32
CA HIS A 15 7.07 0.46 -1.00
C HIS A 15 7.09 -1.07 -1.11
N LEU A 16 6.17 -1.66 -1.88
CA LEU A 16 6.10 -3.12 -2.08
C LEU A 16 7.37 -3.70 -2.75
N ARG A 17 8.11 -2.89 -3.51
CA ARG A 17 9.42 -3.23 -4.08
C ARG A 17 10.59 -3.05 -3.10
N GLY A 18 10.33 -2.66 -1.86
CA GLY A 18 11.37 -2.48 -0.83
C GLY A 18 12.20 -1.20 -0.96
N ILE A 19 11.70 -0.18 -1.67
CA ILE A 19 12.43 1.10 -1.78
C ILE A 19 12.27 1.89 -0.49
N GLN A 20 13.31 1.86 0.35
CA GLN A 20 13.29 2.34 1.73
C GLN A 20 12.72 3.76 1.91
N ALA A 21 13.07 4.70 1.04
CA ALA A 21 12.61 6.08 1.12
C ALA A 21 11.07 6.21 1.11
N TYR A 22 10.37 5.33 0.38
CA TYR A 22 8.91 5.34 0.33
C TYR A 22 8.31 4.69 1.57
N THR A 23 8.91 3.61 2.05
CA THR A 23 8.53 2.98 3.33
C THR A 23 8.66 3.97 4.48
N ASP A 24 9.79 4.66 4.61
CA ASP A 24 10.04 5.61 5.69
C ASP A 24 9.03 6.77 5.66
N ASN A 25 8.69 7.28 4.48
CA ASN A 25 7.69 8.34 4.35
C ASN A 25 6.28 7.85 4.72
N LEU A 26 5.88 6.65 4.29
CA LEU A 26 4.58 6.07 4.67
C LEU A 26 4.48 5.84 6.19
N LEU A 27 5.57 5.38 6.82
CA LEU A 27 5.65 5.24 8.28
C LEU A 27 5.52 6.58 9.00
N LYS A 28 6.14 7.65 8.48
CA LYS A 28 6.02 9.01 9.04
C LYS A 28 4.61 9.59 8.92
N LEU A 29 3.91 9.32 7.81
CA LEU A 29 2.52 9.75 7.63
C LEU A 29 1.57 9.02 8.58
N GLY A 30 1.78 7.71 8.77
CA GLY A 30 0.93 6.87 9.60
C GLY A 30 -0.37 6.48 8.90
N SER A 31 -0.89 5.28 9.21
CA SER A 31 -2.04 4.69 8.52
C SER A 31 -3.34 5.47 8.67
N GLU A 32 -3.48 6.27 9.73
CA GLU A 32 -4.69 7.06 9.99
C GLU A 32 -4.82 8.30 9.08
N GLN A 33 -3.70 8.79 8.54
CA GLN A 33 -3.67 9.99 7.71
C GLN A 33 -3.77 9.68 6.21
N VAL A 34 -3.70 8.41 5.83
CA VAL A 34 -3.61 7.99 4.42
C VAL A 34 -4.83 7.17 4.01
N ALA A 35 -5.29 7.40 2.79
CA ALA A 35 -6.31 6.60 2.13
C ALA A 35 -5.82 6.10 0.77
N ILE A 36 -6.49 5.08 0.24
CA ILE A 36 -6.23 4.53 -1.09
C ILE A 36 -7.52 4.64 -1.89
N SER A 37 -7.42 5.10 -3.14
CA SER A 37 -8.55 5.11 -4.06
C SER A 37 -8.91 3.68 -4.47
N ILE A 38 -10.19 3.39 -4.70
CA ILE A 38 -10.62 2.10 -5.25
C ILE A 38 -10.00 1.84 -6.63
N LEU A 39 -9.71 2.89 -7.40
CA LEU A 39 -9.00 2.78 -8.70
C LEU A 39 -7.56 2.31 -8.51
N SER A 40 -6.83 2.91 -7.56
CA SER A 40 -5.47 2.49 -7.21
C SER A 40 -5.45 1.05 -6.69
N LEU A 41 -6.48 0.63 -5.94
CA LEU A 41 -6.59 -0.77 -5.52
C LEU A 41 -6.77 -1.72 -6.71
N ALA A 42 -7.58 -1.36 -7.70
CA ALA A 42 -7.75 -2.15 -8.92
C ALA A 42 -6.44 -2.28 -9.72
N GLU A 43 -5.68 -1.19 -9.86
CA GLU A 43 -4.36 -1.21 -10.51
C GLU A 43 -3.37 -2.13 -9.77
N LEU A 44 -3.37 -2.10 -8.43
CA LEU A 44 -2.54 -2.99 -7.63
C LEU A 44 -2.90 -4.46 -7.84
N TYR A 45 -4.19 -4.79 -7.91
CA TYR A 45 -4.63 -6.15 -8.22
C TYR A 45 -4.31 -6.57 -9.66
N GLU A 46 -4.35 -5.65 -10.64
CA GLU A 46 -3.83 -5.93 -11.99
C GLU A 46 -2.33 -6.28 -11.93
N GLY A 47 -1.56 -5.53 -11.14
CA GLY A 47 -0.14 -5.80 -10.89
C GLY A 47 0.11 -7.16 -10.25
N VAL A 48 -0.72 -7.56 -9.28
CA VAL A 48 -0.69 -8.91 -8.66
C VAL A 48 -0.97 -10.00 -9.70
N PHE A 49 -2.02 -9.84 -10.51
CA PHE A 49 -2.39 -10.80 -11.55
C PHE A 49 -1.27 -11.00 -12.59
N ARG A 50 -0.52 -9.94 -12.89
CA ARG A 50 0.57 -9.96 -13.88
C ARG A 50 1.95 -10.31 -13.28
N ALA A 51 2.05 -10.50 -11.97
CA ALA A 51 3.31 -10.80 -11.30
C ALA A 51 3.82 -12.21 -11.67
N ARG A 52 5.13 -12.42 -11.57
CA ARG A 52 5.75 -13.74 -11.75
C ARG A 52 5.27 -14.75 -10.70
N GLU A 53 5.11 -14.30 -9.46
CA GLU A 53 4.63 -15.08 -8.31
C GLU A 53 3.37 -14.39 -7.73
N PRO A 54 2.18 -14.60 -8.31
CA PRO A 54 0.96 -13.88 -7.92
C PRO A 54 0.58 -14.05 -6.45
N GLN A 55 0.74 -15.24 -5.87
CA GLN A 55 0.39 -15.47 -4.46
C GLN A 55 1.26 -14.63 -3.52
N THR A 56 2.56 -14.55 -3.80
CA THR A 56 3.50 -13.74 -3.02
C THR A 56 3.18 -12.24 -3.15
N ALA A 57 2.85 -11.79 -4.36
CA ALA A 57 2.46 -10.39 -4.60
C ALA A 57 1.14 -10.04 -3.88
N GLU A 58 0.16 -10.93 -3.91
CA GLU A 58 -1.11 -10.75 -3.21
C GLU A 58 -0.91 -10.68 -1.69
N GLN A 59 -0.09 -11.56 -1.11
CA GLN A 59 0.23 -11.53 0.31
C GLN A 59 0.86 -10.20 0.73
N ALA A 60 1.77 -9.65 -0.08
CA ALA A 60 2.37 -8.34 0.18
C ALA A 60 1.34 -7.20 0.10
N LEU A 61 0.45 -7.22 -0.90
CA LEU A 61 -0.64 -6.23 -1.01
C LEU A 61 -1.61 -6.31 0.17
N LEU A 62 -2.02 -7.53 0.54
CA LEU A 62 -2.89 -7.76 1.69
C LEU A 62 -2.23 -7.29 2.99
N ALA A 63 -0.95 -7.59 3.20
CA ALA A 63 -0.21 -7.09 4.36
C ALA A 63 -0.19 -5.56 4.41
N PHE A 64 -0.07 -4.88 3.26
CA PHE A 64 -0.12 -3.43 3.18
C PHE A 64 -1.48 -2.83 3.52
N ILE A 65 -2.58 -3.36 2.96
CA ILE A 65 -3.93 -2.79 3.18
C ILE A 65 -4.61 -3.27 4.48
N SER A 66 -4.14 -4.37 5.05
CA SER A 66 -4.69 -4.94 6.30
C SER A 66 -4.13 -4.31 7.57
N VAL A 67 -3.24 -3.31 7.46
CA VAL A 67 -2.70 -2.56 8.60
C VAL A 67 -3.84 -1.88 9.36
N ARG A 68 -4.39 -2.62 10.33
CA ARG A 68 -5.33 -2.20 11.37
C ARG A 68 -4.65 -2.33 12.73
N ARG A 69 -3.49 -1.70 12.96
CA ARG A 69 -2.91 -1.61 14.32
C ARG A 69 -2.12 -0.32 14.54
N PHE A 70 -2.84 0.72 14.95
CA PHE A 70 -2.36 1.70 15.93
C PHE A 70 -3.53 1.98 16.91
N CYS A 71 -3.81 1.01 17.77
CA CYS A 71 -4.55 1.21 19.01
C CYS A 71 -3.78 0.43 20.08
N GLN A 72 -2.79 1.10 20.66
CA GLN A 72 -2.36 0.92 22.04
C GLN A 72 -2.40 2.30 22.69
#